data_AF-A0A3P4AT96-F1
#
_entry.id   AF-A0A3P4AT96-F1
#
_cell.length_a   1.000
_cell.length_b   1.000
_cell.length_c   1.000
_cell.angle_alpha   90.00
_cell.angle_beta   90.00
_cell.angle_gamma   90.00
#
_symmetry.space_group_name_H-M   'P 1'
#
loop_
_entity.id
_entity.type
_entity.pdbx_description
1 polymer ?
#
loop_
_entity_poly.entity_id
_entity_poly.type
_entity_poly.pdbx_seq_one_letter_code
_entity_poly.pdbx_strand_id
1 'polypeptide(L)' 'MKRYRLKALKDIARLNFANFQLYRDPDGPGWIAHGIHREYRTLWTARGSTEREALEALLGLAHNVGVPS' A
#
# COMPACT_ATOMS: atom_id res chain seq x y z
N MET A 1 2.39 -11.41 -15.75
CA MET A 1 3.03 -10.91 -14.51
C MET A 1 2.69 -11.83 -13.34
N LYS A 2 3.67 -12.16 -12.48
CA LYS A 2 3.50 -13.10 -11.36
C LYS A 2 2.71 -12.40 -10.25
N ARG A 3 1.46 -12.84 -10.01
CA ARG A 3 0.60 -12.24 -8.97
C ARG A 3 1.19 -12.56 -7.60
N TYR A 4 1.69 -11.55 -6.87
CA TYR A 4 2.20 -11.76 -5.52
C TYR A 4 1.08 -12.24 -4.60
N ARG A 5 1.34 -13.22 -3.73
CA ARG A 5 0.40 -13.59 -2.66
C ARG A 5 0.24 -12.42 -1.70
N LEU A 6 -0.93 -12.27 -1.07
CA LEU A 6 -1.19 -11.17 -0.12
C LEU A 6 -0.15 -11.12 1.01
N LYS A 7 0.27 -12.29 1.52
CA LYS A 7 1.36 -12.40 2.50
C LYS A 7 2.66 -11.77 1.99
N ALA A 8 3.03 -12.04 0.73
CA ALA A 8 4.25 -11.48 0.14
C ALA A 8 4.17 -9.96 0.02
N LEU A 9 3.02 -9.39 -0.35
CA LEU A 9 2.83 -7.92 -0.36
C LEU A 9 3.02 -7.32 1.04
N LYS A 10 2.44 -7.94 2.08
CA LYS A 10 2.63 -7.49 3.48
C LYS A 10 4.09 -7.58 3.92
N ASP A 11 4.79 -8.65 3.54
CA ASP A 11 6.20 -8.83 3.87
C ASP A 11 7.08 -7.78 3.17
N ILE A 12 6.82 -7.48 1.89
CA ILE A 12 7.51 -6.40 1.14
C ILE A 12 7.20 -5.03 1.78
N ALA A 13 5.95 -4.75 2.16
CA ALA A 13 5.59 -3.48 2.79
C ALA A 13 6.32 -3.28 4.13
N ARG A 14 6.42 -4.30 4.98
CA ARG A 14 7.17 -4.23 6.24
C ARG A 14 8.66 -3.97 6.06
N LEU A 15 9.23 -4.48 4.98
CA LEU A 15 10.65 -4.24 4.64
C LEU A 15 10.88 -2.79 4.22
N ASN A 16 10.00 -2.23 3.40
CA ASN A 16 10.18 -0.88 2.83
C ASN A 16 9.69 0.26 3.75
N PHE A 17 8.73 -0.01 4.62
CA PHE A 17 8.11 1.00 5.48
C PHE A 17 8.35 0.72 6.97
N ALA A 18 8.80 1.73 7.70
CA ALA A 18 8.78 1.75 9.15
C ALA A 18 7.36 2.08 9.66
N ASN A 19 6.98 1.54 10.83
CA ASN A 19 5.65 1.71 11.41
C ASN A 19 4.51 1.37 10.44
N PHE A 20 4.71 0.34 9.60
CA PHE A 20 3.72 -0.09 8.62
C PHE A 20 2.42 -0.52 9.30
N GLN A 21 1.30 0.03 8.81
CA GLN A 21 -0.05 -0.33 9.24
C GLN A 21 -0.96 -0.56 8.03
N LEU A 22 -1.91 -1.48 8.22
CA LEU A 22 -2.96 -1.81 7.26
C LEU A 22 -4.26 -2.06 8.04
N TYR A 23 -5.29 -1.28 7.78
CA TYR A 23 -6.57 -1.35 8.49
C TYR A 23 -7.73 -0.96 7.57
N ARG A 24 -8.96 -1.29 7.99
CA ARG A 24 -10.17 -0.85 7.30
C ARG A 24 -10.34 0.66 7.44
N ASP A 25 -10.69 1.32 6.36
CA ASP A 25 -10.94 2.77 6.38
C ASP A 25 -12.03 3.09 7.42
N PRO A 26 -11.75 3.94 8.43
CA PRO A 26 -12.74 4.31 9.44
C PRO A 26 -13.86 5.19 8.87
N ASP A 27 -13.59 5.90 7.77
CA ASP A 27 -14.49 6.89 7.19
C ASP A 27 -15.34 6.31 6.03
N GLY A 28 -15.15 5.05 5.67
CA GLY A 28 -15.88 4.47 4.55
C GLY A 28 -15.53 3.02 4.20
N PRO A 29 -16.10 2.48 3.11
CA PRO A 29 -15.73 1.17 2.62
C PRO A 29 -14.31 1.19 2.06
N GLY A 30 -13.49 0.24 2.48
CA GLY A 30 -12.16 0.03 1.92
C GLY A 30 -11.09 -0.22 2.96
N TRP A 31 -9.85 -0.07 2.52
CA TRP A 31 -8.64 -0.33 3.28
C TRP A 31 -7.63 0.79 3.09
N ILE A 32 -6.94 1.12 4.18
CA ILE A 32 -5.84 2.08 4.20
C ILE A 32 -4.55 1.33 4.56
N ALA A 33 -3.52 1.54 3.76
CA ALA A 33 -2.15 1.11 4.04
C ALA A 33 -1.26 2.33 4.18
N HIS A 34 -0.49 2.43 5.26
CA HIS A 34 0.48 3.53 5.40
C HIS A 34 1.73 3.11 6.17
N GLY A 35 2.76 3.93 6.04
CA GLY A 35 4.01 3.78 6.78
C GLY A 35 5.02 4.83 6.35
N ILE A 36 6.13 4.91 7.08
CA ILE A 36 7.23 5.83 6.76
C ILE A 36 8.19 5.10 5.83
N HIS A 37 8.31 5.55 4.58
CA HIS A 37 9.23 4.95 3.62
C HIS A 37 10.66 5.06 4.15
N ARG A 38 11.38 3.95 4.30
CA ARG A 38 12.67 3.93 5.02
C ARG A 38 13.75 4.74 4.33
N GLU A 39 13.81 4.69 2.99
CA GLU A 39 14.79 5.43 2.20
C GLU A 39 14.52 6.93 2.20
N TYR A 40 13.33 7.35 1.74
CA TYR A 40 12.94 8.75 1.63
C TYR A 40 12.57 9.43 2.96
N ARG A 41 12.36 8.66 4.03
CA ARG A 41 11.93 9.13 5.36
C ARG A 41 10.64 9.95 5.36
N THR A 42 9.73 9.64 4.42
CA THR A 42 8.44 10.33 4.24
C THR A 42 7.29 9.39 4.56
N LEU A 43 6.22 9.93 5.17
CA LEU A 43 4.97 9.19 5.36
C LEU A 43 4.28 8.97 4.01
N TRP A 44 4.00 7.73 3.67
CA TRP A 44 3.19 7.35 2.51
C TRP A 44 1.91 6.69 2.98
N THR A 45 0.81 7.01 2.30
CA THR A 45 -0.52 6.48 2.59
C THR A 45 -1.19 6.16 1.26
N ALA A 46 -1.82 4.99 1.18
CA ALA A 46 -2.60 4.58 0.03
C ALA A 46 -3.93 3.96 0.48
N ARG A 47 -4.94 4.08 -0.37
CA ARG A 47 -6.27 3.51 -0.17
C ARG A 47 -6.57 2.48 -1.26
N GLY A 48 -7.43 1.53 -0.95
CA GLY A 48 -7.96 0.57 -1.91
C GLY A 48 -9.27 -0.04 -1.45
N SER A 49 -10.04 -0.59 -2.38
CA SER A 49 -11.32 -1.25 -2.09
C SER A 49 -11.10 -2.56 -1.33
N THR A 50 -9.90 -3.15 -1.47
CA THR A 50 -9.47 -4.38 -0.78
C THR A 50 -8.11 -4.20 -0.11
N GLU A 51 -7.76 -5.07 0.85
CA GLU A 51 -6.41 -5.11 1.45
C GLU A 51 -5.30 -5.16 0.40
N ARG A 52 -5.53 -5.96 -0.65
CA ARG A 52 -4.57 -6.13 -1.74
C ARG A 52 -4.38 -4.82 -2.50
N GLU A 53 -5.47 -4.16 -2.88
CA GLU A 53 -5.40 -2.91 -3.64
C GLU A 53 -4.67 -1.82 -2.85
N ALA A 54 -4.97 -1.68 -1.55
CA ALA A 54 -4.28 -0.70 -0.70
C ALA A 54 -2.76 -0.99 -0.61
N LEU A 55 -2.38 -2.27 -0.49
CA LEU A 55 -0.97 -2.69 -0.49
C LEU A 55 -0.29 -2.47 -1.84
N GLU A 56 -0.94 -2.86 -2.94
CA GLU A 56 -0.39 -2.68 -4.30
C GLU A 56 -0.24 -1.19 -4.61
N ALA A 57 -1.18 -0.35 -4.19
CA ALA A 57 -1.08 1.11 -4.32
C ALA A 57 0.06 1.69 -3.48
N LEU A 58 0.19 1.28 -2.21
CA LEU A 58 1.30 1.75 -1.34
C LEU A 58 2.68 1.38 -1.90
N LEU A 59 2.78 0.19 -2.52
CA LEU A 59 4.01 -0.34 -3.11
C LEU A 59 4.29 0.16 -4.53
N GLY A 60 3.43 1.01 -5.10
CA GLY A 60 3.57 1.46 -6.49
C GLY A 60 3.39 0.33 -7.53
N LEU A 61 2.72 -0.76 -7.15
CA LEU A 61 2.40 -1.92 -7.99
C LEU A 61 1.00 -1.83 -8.62
N ALA A 62 0.19 -0.85 -8.21
CA ALA A 62 -1.12 -0.62 -8.80
C ALA A 62 -0.99 -0.33 -10.30
N HIS A 63 -1.72 -1.09 -11.12
CA HIS A 63 -1.76 -0.89 -12.56
C HIS A 63 -2.33 0.51 -12.87
N ASN A 64 -1.48 1.42 -13.35
CA ASN A 64 -1.82 2.74 -13.88
C ASN A 64 -2.81 3.55 -13.03
N VAL A 65 -2.32 4.18 -11.97
CA VAL A 65 -2.89 5.50 -11.62
C VAL A 65 -2.36 6.44 -12.68
N GLY A 66 -3.17 6.71 -13.70
CA GLY A 66 -2.84 7.70 -14.73
C GLY A 66 -2.46 9.00 -14.03
N VAL A 67 -1.20 9.41 -14.20
CA VAL A 67 -0.79 10.77 -13.91
C VAL A 67 -1.57 11.63 -14.91
N PRO A 68 -2.48 12.53 -14.47
CA PRO A 68 -2.99 13.51 -15.39
C PRO A 68 -1.81 14.42 -15.75
N SER A 69 -1.42 14.37 -17.02
CA SER A 69 -0.55 15.35 -17.67
C SER A 69 -1.11 16.76 -17.58
#